data_AF-A0A2S5LN96-F1
#
_entry.id   AF-A0A2S5LN96-F1
#
_cell.length_a   1.000
_cell.length_b   1.000
_cell.length_c   1.000
_cell.angle_alpha   90.00
_cell.angle_beta   90.00
_cell.angle_gamma   90.00
#
_symmetry.space_group_name_H-M   'P 1'
#
loop_
_entity.id
_entity.type
_entity.pdbx_description
1 polymer ?
#
loop_
_entity_poly.entity_id
_entity_poly.type
_entity_poly.pdbx_seq_one_letter_code
_entity_poly.pdbx_strand_id
1 'polypeptide(L)'
;AKGRVIDAPALRAAMEGAFGASDAQGAWSWKGAYEAVEAAQVSFLRRYGPAMAVRTANDPARILAMLKKIAALLPSETRRSEEAQALQQFSTPLEFAYVASIAAGIVPGDVVLEPSAGTGMLAIQAERAGAKLILNEWGETRADLLKRLFPEAPLSRIDGAQLHDRLDADLVPSVVLMNPPFSASPLIEGRHAAATFEHIRASLARLRNGGRLVAITGENFSPTVNSWRRSFERLQEQGRLVFTASLARGFFARHGTSVESRLSVFDKTPSENPKEFVAGFGPVADLSELLAQVQREIPPCASLAAAVGYSDKPIQVGVRSTAKRFTPIIEPRRAAPRLAFAESAHRNAVALPSPSPRAEIVELACECRDWKAPEGGALSAGLYEPYAVQSISIDGAKPHPTTLVQSAAMASVAPPKPSYRPHLPKSVIESGRLSDAQLESVIYAGEAHSDLLAGAFLVTESFDTVSVAPDDAEKAVRFRRGYYLGDGTGAGKGRQVAGVVLDNWLKGRRQALWISKSDKL
;
A
#
# COMPACT_ATOMS: atom_id res chain seq x y z
N ALA A 1 5.22 -14.68 -38.96
CA ALA A 1 4.22 -14.65 -40.06
C ALA A 1 4.03 -16.00 -40.77
N LYS A 2 5.03 -16.90 -40.84
CA LYS A 2 4.96 -18.17 -41.61
C LYS A 2 4.04 -19.26 -41.02
N GLY A 3 3.30 -18.98 -39.93
CA GLY A 3 2.32 -19.91 -39.33
C GLY A 3 2.87 -21.19 -38.72
N ARG A 4 4.16 -21.23 -38.38
CA ARG A 4 4.81 -22.41 -37.77
C ARG A 4 4.69 -22.39 -36.25
N VAL A 5 4.52 -23.56 -35.65
CA VAL A 5 4.53 -23.76 -34.20
C VAL A 5 5.95 -23.54 -33.66
N ILE A 6 6.06 -22.87 -32.51
CA ILE A 6 7.27 -22.75 -31.71
C ILE A 6 7.13 -23.76 -30.57
N ASP A 7 7.70 -24.95 -30.76
CA ASP A 7 7.75 -25.98 -29.74
C ASP A 7 9.00 -25.84 -28.86
N ALA A 8 9.10 -26.69 -27.82
CA ALA A 8 10.23 -26.66 -26.90
C ALA A 8 11.59 -26.91 -27.60
N PRO A 9 11.72 -27.85 -28.57
CA PRO A 9 12.93 -27.99 -29.36
C PRO A 9 13.31 -26.73 -30.16
N ALA A 10 12.35 -26.11 -30.85
CA ALA A 10 12.61 -24.88 -31.61
C ALA A 10 13.04 -23.73 -30.70
N LEU A 11 12.39 -23.59 -29.54
CA LEU A 11 12.76 -22.57 -28.55
C LEU A 11 14.15 -22.83 -27.97
N ARG A 12 14.49 -24.09 -27.64
CA ARG A 12 15.83 -24.47 -27.18
C ARG A 12 16.90 -24.11 -28.21
N ALA A 13 16.69 -24.48 -29.47
CA ALA A 13 17.65 -24.18 -30.55
C ALA A 13 17.86 -22.66 -30.72
N ALA A 14 16.80 -21.86 -30.57
CA ALA A 14 16.91 -20.40 -30.62
C ALA A 14 17.71 -19.84 -29.44
N MET A 15 17.47 -20.34 -28.22
CA MET A 15 18.20 -19.93 -27.03
C MET A 15 19.68 -20.35 -27.10
N GLU A 16 19.97 -21.60 -27.48
CA GLU A 16 21.35 -22.07 -27.66
C GLU A 16 22.10 -21.27 -28.73
N GLY A 17 21.44 -20.93 -29.83
CA GLY A 17 22.02 -20.05 -30.85
C GLY A 17 22.31 -18.63 -30.36
N ALA A 18 21.49 -18.10 -29.44
CA ALA A 18 21.67 -16.76 -28.88
C ALA A 18 22.73 -16.69 -27.76
N PHE A 19 22.79 -17.72 -26.91
CA PHE A 19 23.69 -17.78 -25.75
C PHE A 19 25.00 -18.54 -26.02
N GLY A 20 25.09 -19.28 -27.12
CA GLY A 20 26.26 -20.09 -27.50
C GLY A 20 26.48 -21.34 -26.64
N ALA A 21 25.52 -21.70 -25.79
CA ALA A 21 25.61 -22.77 -24.80
C ALA A 21 24.21 -23.28 -24.39
N SER A 22 24.15 -24.48 -23.78
CA SER A 22 22.88 -25.15 -23.43
C SER A 22 22.34 -24.75 -22.06
N ASP A 23 21.06 -25.06 -21.80
CA ASP A 23 20.44 -24.89 -20.47
C ASP A 23 21.11 -25.78 -19.41
N ALA A 24 21.61 -26.95 -19.80
CA ALA A 24 22.36 -27.86 -18.92
C ALA A 24 23.69 -27.26 -18.43
N GLN A 25 24.27 -26.32 -19.17
CA GLN A 25 25.48 -25.58 -18.79
C GLN A 25 25.17 -24.32 -17.96
N GLY A 26 23.90 -24.06 -17.65
CA GLY A 26 23.46 -22.89 -16.88
C GLY A 26 23.51 -21.56 -17.67
N ALA A 27 23.70 -21.60 -18.99
CA ALA A 27 23.85 -20.40 -19.81
C ALA A 27 22.55 -19.59 -19.96
N TRP A 28 21.40 -20.24 -19.85
CA TRP A 28 20.08 -19.62 -19.87
C TRP A 28 19.06 -20.49 -19.12
N SER A 29 17.91 -19.90 -18.79
CA SER A 29 16.82 -20.58 -18.07
C SER A 29 15.55 -20.66 -18.92
N TRP A 30 14.71 -21.67 -18.67
CA TRP A 30 13.41 -21.80 -19.34
C TRP A 30 12.49 -20.62 -19.09
N LYS A 31 12.56 -19.99 -17.92
CA LYS A 31 11.86 -18.74 -17.65
C LYS A 31 12.30 -17.65 -18.63
N GLY A 32 13.60 -17.43 -18.79
CA GLY A 32 14.12 -16.46 -19.75
C GLY A 32 13.70 -16.78 -21.20
N ALA A 33 13.61 -18.07 -21.54
CA ALA A 33 13.11 -18.49 -22.85
C ALA A 33 11.63 -18.16 -23.06
N TYR A 34 10.77 -18.35 -22.04
CA TYR A 34 9.37 -17.96 -22.10
C TYR A 34 9.19 -16.44 -22.17
N GLU A 35 9.94 -15.67 -21.36
CA GLU A 35 9.92 -14.20 -21.40
C GLU A 35 10.40 -13.67 -22.76
N ALA A 36 11.36 -14.33 -23.42
CA ALA A 36 11.77 -14.00 -24.78
C ALA A 36 10.66 -14.24 -25.81
N VAL A 37 9.87 -15.31 -25.66
CA VAL A 37 8.70 -15.57 -26.51
C VAL A 37 7.61 -14.50 -26.29
N GLU A 38 7.38 -14.06 -25.06
CA GLU A 38 6.46 -12.96 -24.75
C GLU A 38 6.92 -11.63 -25.35
N ALA A 39 8.20 -11.28 -25.21
CA ALA A 39 8.79 -10.11 -25.86
C ALA A 39 8.69 -10.18 -27.40
N ALA A 40 8.80 -11.39 -27.98
CA ALA A 40 8.58 -11.62 -29.40
C ALA A 40 7.12 -11.41 -29.81
N GLN A 41 6.15 -11.73 -28.95
CA GLN A 41 4.72 -11.42 -29.18
C GLN A 41 4.47 -9.91 -29.20
N VAL A 42 5.05 -9.17 -28.26
CA VAL A 42 5.00 -7.69 -28.24
C VAL A 42 5.53 -7.12 -29.56
N SER A 43 6.71 -7.57 -29.97
CA SER A 43 7.34 -7.15 -31.23
C SER A 43 6.51 -7.55 -32.46
N PHE A 44 5.91 -8.73 -32.44
CA PHE A 44 5.03 -9.22 -33.50
C PHE A 44 3.79 -8.34 -33.63
N LEU A 45 3.13 -8.00 -32.52
CA LEU A 45 1.95 -7.14 -32.53
C LEU A 45 2.26 -5.72 -32.98
N ARG A 46 3.40 -5.16 -32.57
CA ARG A 46 3.83 -3.83 -33.04
C ARG A 46 3.96 -3.83 -34.57
N ARG A 47 4.57 -4.87 -35.13
CA ARG A 47 4.81 -4.98 -36.57
C ARG A 47 3.57 -5.33 -37.40
N TYR A 48 2.78 -6.30 -36.95
CA TYR A 48 1.69 -6.90 -37.75
C TYR A 48 0.29 -6.51 -37.28
N GLY A 49 0.16 -5.94 -36.08
CA GLY A 49 -1.11 -5.51 -35.51
C GLY A 49 -1.91 -4.53 -36.36
N PRO A 50 -1.30 -3.53 -37.03
CA PRO A 50 -2.03 -2.65 -37.96
C PRO A 50 -2.63 -3.42 -39.14
N ALA A 51 -1.87 -4.33 -39.75
CA ALA A 51 -2.36 -5.15 -40.85
C ALA A 51 -3.46 -6.13 -40.41
N MET A 52 -3.37 -6.65 -39.18
CA MET A 52 -4.45 -7.45 -38.58
C MET A 52 -5.74 -6.63 -38.44
N ALA A 53 -5.64 -5.42 -37.88
CA ALA A 53 -6.79 -4.54 -37.71
C ALA A 53 -7.45 -4.18 -39.05
N VAL A 54 -6.68 -3.85 -40.08
CA VAL A 54 -7.22 -3.59 -41.43
C VAL A 54 -7.94 -4.81 -41.98
N ARG A 55 -7.33 -6.00 -41.89
CA ARG A 55 -7.90 -7.25 -42.41
C ARG A 55 -9.22 -7.62 -41.72
N THR A 56 -9.37 -7.30 -40.45
CA THR A 56 -10.58 -7.60 -39.68
C THR A 56 -11.61 -6.48 -39.72
N ALA A 57 -11.36 -5.39 -40.47
CA ALA A 57 -12.14 -4.16 -40.40
C ALA A 57 -12.28 -3.62 -38.97
N ASN A 58 -11.22 -3.82 -38.16
CA ASN A 58 -11.13 -3.50 -36.75
C ASN A 58 -12.21 -4.16 -35.85
N ASP A 59 -12.83 -5.25 -36.31
CA ASP A 59 -13.82 -6.01 -35.54
C ASP A 59 -13.16 -6.75 -34.36
N PRO A 60 -13.56 -6.48 -33.09
CA PRO A 60 -12.88 -7.05 -31.93
C PRO A 60 -12.96 -8.58 -31.85
N ALA A 61 -14.08 -9.19 -32.24
CA ALA A 61 -14.24 -10.64 -32.20
C ALA A 61 -13.31 -11.34 -33.20
N ARG A 62 -13.17 -10.79 -34.41
CA ARG A 62 -12.23 -11.29 -35.43
C ARG A 62 -10.77 -11.10 -35.03
N ILE A 63 -10.42 -9.96 -34.39
CA ILE A 63 -9.08 -9.74 -33.87
C ILE A 63 -8.77 -10.78 -32.78
N LEU A 64 -9.66 -10.96 -31.81
CA LEU A 64 -9.52 -11.97 -30.76
C LEU A 64 -9.33 -13.37 -31.35
N ALA A 65 -10.08 -13.74 -32.37
CA ALA A 65 -9.93 -15.03 -33.05
C ALA A 65 -8.55 -15.20 -33.71
N MET A 66 -7.97 -14.13 -34.27
CA MET A 66 -6.60 -14.16 -34.80
C MET A 66 -5.56 -14.28 -33.68
N LEU A 67 -5.74 -13.57 -32.56
CA LEU A 67 -4.85 -13.65 -31.41
C LEU A 67 -4.84 -15.04 -30.78
N LYS A 68 -6.02 -15.68 -30.62
CA LYS A 68 -6.14 -17.08 -30.18
C LYS A 68 -5.33 -18.04 -31.07
N LYS A 69 -5.35 -17.83 -32.39
CA LYS A 69 -4.54 -18.63 -33.34
C LYS A 69 -3.04 -18.38 -33.17
N ILE A 70 -2.62 -17.15 -32.86
CA ILE A 70 -1.20 -16.83 -32.59
C ILE A 70 -0.76 -17.50 -31.30
N ALA A 71 -1.52 -17.35 -30.22
CA ALA A 71 -1.22 -17.98 -28.94
C ALA A 71 -1.14 -19.51 -29.05
N ALA A 72 -1.99 -20.13 -29.88
CA ALA A 72 -1.96 -21.57 -30.16
C ALA A 72 -0.61 -22.06 -30.74
N LEU A 73 0.18 -21.20 -31.37
CA LEU A 73 1.48 -21.56 -31.94
C LEU A 73 2.63 -21.53 -30.93
N LEU A 74 2.40 -21.07 -29.70
CA LEU A 74 3.45 -20.85 -28.70
C LEU A 74 3.53 -22.02 -27.71
N PRO A 75 4.67 -22.26 -27.05
CA PRO A 75 4.77 -23.33 -26.06
C PRO A 75 3.98 -22.97 -24.80
N SER A 76 3.51 -23.99 -24.07
CA SER A 76 2.96 -23.81 -22.73
C SER A 76 4.11 -23.67 -21.71
N GLU A 77 3.96 -22.76 -20.75
CA GLU A 77 4.91 -22.50 -19.67
C GLU A 77 4.80 -23.54 -18.55
N THR A 78 5.44 -24.69 -18.76
CA THR A 78 5.38 -25.83 -17.83
C THR A 78 6.51 -25.87 -16.81
N ARG A 79 7.57 -25.06 -16.99
CA ARG A 79 8.76 -25.05 -16.14
C ARG A 79 8.82 -23.76 -15.33
N ARG A 80 8.85 -23.87 -14.00
CA ARG A 80 8.81 -22.72 -13.07
C ARG A 80 10.17 -22.52 -12.40
N SER A 81 10.62 -21.26 -12.33
CA SER A 81 11.73 -20.85 -11.44
C SER A 81 11.21 -20.54 -10.03
N GLU A 82 12.07 -20.61 -9.01
CA GLU A 82 11.75 -20.20 -7.64
C GLU A 82 11.27 -18.75 -7.55
N GLU A 83 11.96 -17.81 -8.22
CA GLU A 83 11.59 -16.38 -8.25
C GLU A 83 10.17 -16.16 -8.79
N ALA A 84 9.81 -16.83 -9.88
CA ALA A 84 8.47 -16.73 -10.46
C ALA A 84 7.36 -17.25 -9.53
N GLN A 85 7.66 -18.27 -8.72
CA GLN A 85 6.72 -18.77 -7.72
C GLN A 85 6.60 -17.78 -6.55
N ALA A 86 7.73 -17.28 -6.05
CA ALA A 86 7.78 -16.34 -4.93
C ALA A 86 7.06 -15.02 -5.24
N LEU A 87 7.31 -14.45 -6.42
CA LEU A 87 6.73 -13.16 -6.85
C LEU A 87 5.40 -13.30 -7.60
N GLN A 88 4.88 -14.52 -7.79
CA GLN A 88 3.68 -14.80 -8.60
C GLN A 88 3.73 -14.15 -10.00
N GLN A 89 4.88 -14.25 -10.67
CA GLN A 89 5.13 -13.63 -11.97
C GLN A 89 4.50 -14.42 -13.13
N PHE A 90 3.17 -14.49 -13.16
CA PHE A 90 2.42 -15.08 -14.28
C PHE A 90 2.05 -13.99 -15.28
N SER A 91 2.53 -14.13 -16.50
CA SER A 91 2.22 -13.19 -17.57
C SER A 91 0.77 -13.33 -18.03
N THR A 92 0.15 -12.21 -18.39
CA THR A 92 -1.20 -12.20 -18.94
C THR A 92 -1.19 -12.82 -20.35
N PRO A 93 -2.04 -13.82 -20.65
CA PRO A 93 -2.18 -14.34 -22.01
C PRO A 93 -2.54 -13.23 -23.00
N LEU A 94 -1.99 -13.30 -24.21
CA LEU A 94 -2.14 -12.26 -25.23
C LEU A 94 -3.60 -11.94 -25.56
N GLU A 95 -4.39 -12.99 -25.75
CA GLU A 95 -5.83 -12.91 -26.03
C GLU A 95 -6.62 -12.30 -24.87
N PHE A 96 -6.19 -12.54 -23.62
CA PHE A 96 -6.84 -11.95 -22.45
C PHE A 96 -6.44 -10.48 -22.27
N ALA A 97 -5.18 -10.15 -22.50
CA ALA A 97 -4.70 -8.77 -22.50
C ALA A 97 -5.47 -7.90 -23.52
N TYR A 98 -5.81 -8.47 -24.68
CA TYR A 98 -6.65 -7.80 -25.66
C TYR A 98 -8.07 -7.51 -25.12
N VAL A 99 -8.75 -8.48 -24.53
CA VAL A 99 -10.10 -8.26 -23.95
C VAL A 99 -10.06 -7.23 -22.82
N ALA A 100 -9.03 -7.28 -21.96
CA ALA A 100 -8.85 -6.29 -20.90
C ALA A 100 -8.63 -4.87 -21.46
N SER A 101 -7.94 -4.72 -22.60
CA SER A 101 -7.79 -3.43 -23.29
C SER A 101 -9.11 -2.90 -23.87
N ILE A 102 -10.01 -3.79 -24.34
CA ILE A 102 -11.35 -3.39 -24.78
C ILE A 102 -12.19 -2.93 -23.58
N ALA A 103 -12.11 -3.63 -22.45
CA ALA A 103 -12.79 -3.24 -21.21
C ALA A 103 -12.30 -1.87 -20.68
N ALA A 104 -11.02 -1.55 -20.90
CA ALA A 104 -10.44 -0.28 -20.52
C ALA A 104 -10.94 0.88 -21.40
N GLY A 105 -11.40 0.61 -22.62
CA GLY A 105 -11.93 1.64 -23.53
C GLY A 105 -10.87 2.67 -23.94
N ILE A 106 -9.61 2.23 -24.11
CA ILE A 106 -8.46 3.10 -24.39
C ILE A 106 -8.66 3.81 -25.73
N VAL A 107 -8.42 5.12 -25.74
CA VAL A 107 -8.46 5.96 -26.95
C VAL A 107 -7.13 6.66 -27.20
N PRO A 108 -6.86 7.11 -28.45
CA PRO A 108 -5.67 7.90 -28.73
C PRO A 108 -5.59 9.14 -27.82
N GLY A 109 -4.42 9.35 -27.21
CA GLY A 109 -4.17 10.44 -26.27
C GLY A 109 -4.35 10.08 -24.79
N ASP A 110 -4.84 8.88 -24.47
CA ASP A 110 -4.78 8.38 -23.10
C ASP A 110 -3.34 8.21 -22.60
N VAL A 111 -3.19 8.27 -21.27
CA VAL A 111 -1.98 7.91 -20.55
C VAL A 111 -2.30 6.67 -19.73
N VAL A 112 -1.76 5.52 -20.14
CA VAL A 112 -2.03 4.22 -19.53
C VAL A 112 -0.91 3.84 -18.59
N LEU A 113 -1.25 3.56 -17.32
CA LEU A 113 -0.34 2.98 -16.34
C LEU A 113 -0.53 1.46 -16.30
N GLU A 114 0.57 0.72 -16.42
CA GLU A 114 0.66 -0.70 -16.08
C GLU A 114 1.55 -0.87 -14.84
N PRO A 115 0.96 -1.07 -13.64
CA PRO A 115 1.69 -1.04 -12.36
C PRO A 115 2.49 -2.32 -12.06
N SER A 116 2.24 -3.39 -12.81
CA SER A 116 2.90 -4.69 -12.70
C SER A 116 3.07 -5.27 -14.09
N ALA A 117 3.98 -4.65 -14.86
CA ALA A 117 3.97 -4.70 -16.32
C ALA A 117 4.43 -6.02 -16.95
N GLY A 118 5.09 -6.88 -16.18
CA GLY A 118 5.62 -8.13 -16.69
C GLY A 118 6.51 -7.89 -17.91
N THR A 119 6.22 -8.57 -19.02
CA THR A 119 6.90 -8.38 -20.31
C THR A 119 6.17 -7.41 -21.25
N GLY A 120 5.10 -6.75 -20.80
CA GLY A 120 4.41 -5.68 -21.51
C GLY A 120 3.26 -6.14 -22.41
N MET A 121 2.60 -7.25 -22.07
CA MET A 121 1.48 -7.78 -22.85
C MET A 121 0.24 -6.88 -22.82
N LEU A 122 -0.03 -6.21 -21.69
CA LEU A 122 -1.08 -5.20 -21.59
C LEU A 122 -0.61 -3.87 -22.21
N ALA A 123 0.63 -3.46 -21.93
CA ALA A 123 1.26 -2.26 -22.51
C ALA A 123 1.19 -2.21 -24.04
N ILE A 124 1.46 -3.31 -24.75
CA ILE A 124 1.41 -3.31 -26.21
C ILE A 124 0.00 -3.07 -26.76
N GLN A 125 -1.05 -3.47 -26.04
CA GLN A 125 -2.43 -3.18 -26.47
C GLN A 125 -2.74 -1.68 -26.31
N ALA A 126 -2.29 -1.08 -25.22
CA ALA A 126 -2.41 0.36 -24.97
C ALA A 126 -1.62 1.19 -26.01
N GLU A 127 -0.36 0.82 -26.30
CA GLU A 127 0.45 1.47 -27.34
C GLU A 127 -0.24 1.42 -28.71
N ARG A 128 -0.80 0.26 -29.09
CA ARG A 128 -1.53 0.10 -30.35
C ARG A 128 -2.83 0.90 -30.42
N ALA A 129 -3.44 1.20 -29.29
CA ALA A 129 -4.59 2.11 -29.20
C ALA A 129 -4.17 3.59 -29.26
N GLY A 130 -2.88 3.90 -29.36
CA GLY A 130 -2.36 5.27 -29.44
C GLY A 130 -2.20 5.95 -28.08
N ALA A 131 -2.12 5.18 -26.99
CA ALA A 131 -1.87 5.72 -25.66
C ALA A 131 -0.38 5.92 -25.40
N LYS A 132 -0.06 6.89 -24.54
CA LYS A 132 1.25 6.99 -23.87
C LYS A 132 1.27 6.01 -22.70
N LEU A 133 2.45 5.47 -22.40
CA LEU A 133 2.61 4.45 -21.36
C LEU A 133 3.35 5.00 -20.15
N ILE A 134 2.99 4.52 -18.96
CA ILE A 134 3.77 4.56 -17.73
C ILE A 134 3.88 3.10 -17.27
N LEU A 135 5.10 2.61 -17.07
CA LEU A 135 5.34 1.20 -16.77
C LEU A 135 6.01 1.06 -15.41
N ASN A 136 5.62 0.04 -14.65
CA ASN A 136 6.29 -0.36 -13.43
C ASN A 136 6.45 -1.88 -13.39
N GLU A 137 7.66 -2.36 -13.14
CA GLU A 137 7.95 -3.79 -13.02
C GLU A 137 9.04 -4.01 -11.96
N TRP A 138 8.79 -4.92 -11.02
CA TRP A 138 9.73 -5.20 -9.94
C TRP A 138 10.91 -6.08 -10.41
N GLY A 139 10.60 -7.11 -11.19
CA GLY A 139 11.58 -8.09 -11.68
C GLY A 139 12.61 -7.44 -12.61
N GLU A 140 13.89 -7.60 -12.29
CA GLU A 140 14.98 -6.92 -12.99
C GLU A 140 15.04 -7.24 -14.48
N THR A 141 15.05 -8.53 -14.82
CA THR A 141 15.06 -9.01 -16.21
C THR A 141 13.89 -8.48 -17.01
N ARG A 142 12.69 -8.47 -16.42
CA ARG A 142 11.47 -7.98 -17.07
C ARG A 142 11.49 -6.47 -17.26
N ALA A 143 11.96 -5.71 -16.27
CA ALA A 143 12.18 -4.28 -16.40
C ALA A 143 13.18 -3.96 -17.52
N ASP A 144 14.29 -4.71 -17.62
CA ASP A 144 15.27 -4.53 -18.70
C ASP A 144 14.69 -4.86 -20.09
N LEU A 145 13.85 -5.89 -20.19
CA LEU A 145 13.10 -6.19 -21.41
C LEU A 145 12.14 -5.04 -21.77
N LEU A 146 11.36 -4.55 -20.80
CA LEU A 146 10.43 -3.43 -21.01
C LEU A 146 11.16 -2.17 -21.46
N LYS A 147 12.33 -1.85 -20.88
CA LYS A 147 13.14 -0.70 -21.30
C LYS A 147 13.59 -0.79 -22.76
N ARG A 148 13.84 -2.00 -23.27
CA ARG A 148 14.18 -2.25 -24.67
C ARG A 148 12.95 -2.23 -25.58
N LEU A 149 11.83 -2.77 -25.11
CA LEU A 149 10.59 -2.85 -25.88
C LEU A 149 9.87 -1.51 -25.96
N PHE A 150 9.91 -0.69 -24.91
CA PHE A 150 9.18 0.58 -24.76
C PHE A 150 10.12 1.70 -24.29
N PRO A 151 11.13 2.09 -25.10
CA PRO A 151 12.17 3.03 -24.66
C PRO A 151 11.64 4.43 -24.30
N GLU A 152 10.50 4.83 -24.86
CA GLU A 152 9.87 6.14 -24.63
C GLU A 152 8.98 6.16 -23.36
N ALA A 153 8.68 5.00 -22.78
CA ALA A 153 7.82 4.92 -21.61
C ALA A 153 8.63 5.15 -20.32
N PRO A 154 8.21 6.05 -19.41
CA PRO A 154 8.74 6.08 -18.06
C PRO A 154 8.61 4.70 -17.41
N LEU A 155 9.73 4.16 -16.91
CA LEU A 155 9.80 2.86 -16.28
C LEU A 155 10.33 2.99 -14.85
N SER A 156 9.58 2.47 -13.89
CA SER A 156 9.98 2.38 -12.48
C SER A 156 10.07 0.94 -11.97
N ARG A 157 10.78 0.75 -10.86
CA ARG A 157 10.88 -0.53 -10.10
C ARG A 157 10.41 -0.30 -8.66
N ILE A 158 9.15 0.04 -8.51
CA ILE A 158 8.51 0.37 -7.22
C ILE A 158 7.56 -0.77 -6.86
N ASP A 159 7.40 -1.06 -5.57
CA ASP A 159 6.31 -1.92 -5.12
C ASP A 159 4.95 -1.32 -5.54
N GLY A 160 4.13 -2.10 -6.27
CA GLY A 160 2.84 -1.67 -6.77
C GLY A 160 1.88 -1.23 -5.67
N ALA A 161 2.01 -1.75 -4.45
CA ALA A 161 1.25 -1.31 -3.27
C ALA A 161 1.60 0.11 -2.80
N GLN A 162 2.79 0.62 -3.14
CA GLN A 162 3.32 1.94 -2.77
C GLN A 162 3.37 2.91 -3.97
N LEU A 163 2.81 2.52 -5.11
CA LEU A 163 2.96 3.25 -6.36
C LEU A 163 2.44 4.69 -6.27
N HIS A 164 1.30 4.89 -5.59
CA HIS A 164 0.76 6.23 -5.39
C HIS A 164 1.72 7.16 -4.63
N ASP A 165 2.46 6.63 -3.66
CA ASP A 165 3.30 7.44 -2.78
C ASP A 165 4.69 7.71 -3.38
N ARG A 166 5.16 6.84 -4.29
CA ARG A 166 6.55 6.84 -4.77
C ARG A 166 6.72 7.18 -6.25
N LEU A 167 5.71 7.01 -7.09
CA LEU A 167 5.79 7.39 -8.49
C LEU A 167 5.84 8.94 -8.60
N ASP A 168 6.58 9.46 -9.57
CA ASP A 168 6.67 10.90 -9.82
C ASP A 168 5.27 11.54 -9.91
N ALA A 169 5.03 12.62 -9.18
CA ALA A 169 3.72 13.26 -9.06
C ALA A 169 3.15 13.75 -10.41
N ASP A 170 4.03 14.07 -11.37
CA ASP A 170 3.62 14.53 -12.71
C ASP A 170 3.09 13.38 -13.60
N LEU A 171 3.34 12.13 -13.20
CA LEU A 171 2.85 10.94 -13.90
C LEU A 171 1.46 10.58 -13.39
N VAL A 172 0.44 11.17 -14.01
CA VAL A 172 -0.99 10.94 -13.68
C VAL A 172 -1.69 10.22 -14.84
N PRO A 173 -2.00 8.92 -14.72
CA PRO A 173 -2.67 8.17 -15.78
C PRO A 173 -4.15 8.54 -15.92
N SER A 174 -4.68 8.42 -17.14
CA SER A 174 -6.11 8.41 -17.44
C SER A 174 -6.72 7.02 -17.36
N VAL A 175 -5.90 5.98 -17.56
CA VAL A 175 -6.31 4.59 -17.51
C VAL A 175 -5.27 3.78 -16.74
N VAL A 176 -5.71 2.84 -15.90
CA VAL A 176 -4.86 1.78 -15.35
C VAL A 176 -5.31 0.45 -15.94
N LEU A 177 -4.37 -0.33 -16.44
CA LEU A 177 -4.60 -1.69 -16.91
C LEU A 177 -3.63 -2.61 -16.18
N MET A 178 -4.12 -3.59 -15.40
CA MET A 178 -3.26 -4.34 -14.48
C MET A 178 -3.64 -5.80 -14.28
N ASN A 179 -2.62 -6.61 -14.03
CA ASN A 179 -2.71 -7.99 -13.52
C ASN A 179 -1.80 -8.09 -12.27
N PRO A 180 -2.25 -7.58 -11.11
CA PRO A 180 -1.43 -7.56 -9.89
C PRO A 180 -1.10 -8.97 -9.39
N PRO A 181 -0.05 -9.13 -8.56
CA PRO A 181 0.15 -10.36 -7.81
C PRO A 181 -1.08 -10.63 -6.92
N PHE A 182 -1.53 -11.88 -6.89
CA PHE A 182 -2.76 -12.25 -6.18
C PHE A 182 -2.58 -12.28 -4.67
N SER A 183 -1.41 -12.71 -4.20
CA SER A 183 -1.11 -12.83 -2.78
C SER A 183 0.37 -12.77 -2.44
N ALA A 184 1.19 -12.14 -3.28
CA ALA A 184 2.62 -11.99 -3.04
C ALA A 184 2.96 -10.51 -2.94
N SER A 185 3.95 -10.18 -2.11
CA SER A 185 4.58 -8.87 -2.04
C SER A 185 6.09 -9.06 -2.14
N PRO A 186 6.82 -8.20 -2.87
CA PRO A 186 8.28 -8.30 -2.94
C PRO A 186 8.97 -8.01 -1.59
N LEU A 187 8.25 -7.41 -0.63
CA LEU A 187 8.79 -7.02 0.67
C LEU A 187 8.40 -7.98 1.81
N ILE A 188 7.47 -8.90 1.57
CA ILE A 188 6.92 -9.80 2.60
C ILE A 188 7.22 -11.25 2.20
N GLU A 189 7.93 -11.98 3.06
CA GLU A 189 8.14 -13.41 2.87
C GLU A 189 6.81 -14.19 2.99
N GLY A 190 6.52 -15.01 1.98
CA GLY A 190 5.33 -15.86 1.96
C GLY A 190 4.06 -15.16 1.46
N ARG A 191 2.91 -15.60 1.97
CA ARG A 191 1.59 -15.21 1.44
C ARG A 191 1.12 -13.88 2.06
N HIS A 192 1.01 -12.84 1.25
CA HIS A 192 0.39 -11.56 1.61
C HIS A 192 -1.04 -11.46 1.06
N ALA A 193 -2.03 -11.82 1.88
CA ALA A 193 -3.43 -11.87 1.43
C ALA A 193 -3.97 -10.51 0.95
N ALA A 194 -3.43 -9.39 1.44
CA ALA A 194 -3.89 -8.04 1.11
C ALA A 194 -3.30 -7.47 -0.20
N ALA A 195 -2.33 -8.15 -0.84
CA ALA A 195 -1.57 -7.63 -1.99
C ALA A 195 -2.46 -7.07 -3.11
N THR A 196 -3.45 -7.85 -3.56
CA THR A 196 -4.37 -7.44 -4.63
C THR A 196 -5.10 -6.13 -4.29
N PHE A 197 -5.61 -6.03 -3.05
CA PHE A 197 -6.34 -4.84 -2.60
C PHE A 197 -5.43 -3.61 -2.54
N GLU A 198 -4.21 -3.76 -2.01
CA GLU A 198 -3.27 -2.66 -1.86
C GLU A 198 -2.82 -2.10 -3.21
N HIS A 199 -2.55 -2.97 -4.18
CA HIS A 199 -2.20 -2.59 -5.55
C HIS A 199 -3.34 -1.84 -6.25
N ILE A 200 -4.59 -2.34 -6.12
CA ILE A 200 -5.77 -1.67 -6.70
C ILE A 200 -6.01 -0.33 -6.01
N ARG A 201 -5.91 -0.26 -4.67
CA ARG A 201 -6.07 0.98 -3.91
C ARG A 201 -5.03 2.03 -4.31
N ALA A 202 -3.76 1.66 -4.41
CA ALA A 202 -2.70 2.56 -4.83
C ALA A 202 -2.91 3.04 -6.28
N SER A 203 -3.29 2.14 -7.17
CA SER A 203 -3.54 2.47 -8.57
C SER A 203 -4.77 3.37 -8.74
N LEU A 204 -5.86 3.12 -8.01
CA LEU A 204 -7.02 4.02 -7.97
C LEU A 204 -6.64 5.38 -7.38
N ALA A 205 -5.81 5.45 -6.34
CA ALA A 205 -5.37 6.72 -5.76
C ALA A 205 -4.53 7.54 -6.76
N ARG A 206 -3.73 6.88 -7.60
CA ARG A 206 -2.91 7.50 -8.63
C ARG A 206 -3.69 7.92 -9.89
N LEU A 207 -4.76 7.20 -10.23
CA LEU A 207 -5.62 7.48 -11.37
C LEU A 207 -6.31 8.84 -11.25
N ARG A 208 -6.31 9.63 -12.32
CA ARG A 208 -7.03 10.92 -12.36
C ARG A 208 -8.53 10.72 -12.12
N ASN A 209 -9.21 11.74 -11.61
CA ASN A 209 -10.67 11.75 -11.51
C ASN A 209 -11.33 11.51 -12.88
N GLY A 210 -12.35 10.65 -12.91
CA GLY A 210 -13.02 10.22 -14.13
C GLY A 210 -12.22 9.23 -15.00
N GLY A 211 -11.00 8.85 -14.61
CA GLY A 211 -10.24 7.79 -15.27
C GLY A 211 -10.81 6.39 -15.01
N ARG A 212 -10.27 5.38 -15.70
CA ARG A 212 -10.72 3.98 -15.57
C ARG A 212 -9.60 3.05 -15.13
N LEU A 213 -9.89 2.12 -14.24
CA LEU A 213 -9.00 1.04 -13.85
C LEU A 213 -9.61 -0.31 -14.24
N VAL A 214 -8.84 -1.14 -14.93
CA VAL A 214 -9.18 -2.53 -15.25
C VAL A 214 -8.17 -3.44 -14.56
N ALA A 215 -8.66 -4.35 -13.73
CA ALA A 215 -7.84 -5.30 -12.98
C ALA A 215 -8.24 -6.75 -13.29
N ILE A 216 -7.23 -7.56 -13.55
CA ILE A 216 -7.32 -9.02 -13.58
C ILE A 216 -6.87 -9.54 -12.22
N THR A 217 -7.75 -10.22 -11.49
CA THR A 217 -7.49 -10.68 -10.11
C THR A 217 -7.84 -12.16 -9.96
N GLY A 218 -7.44 -12.78 -8.85
CA GLY A 218 -7.98 -14.09 -8.48
C GLY A 218 -9.49 -14.01 -8.18
N GLU A 219 -10.23 -15.10 -8.44
CA GLU A 219 -11.70 -15.13 -8.32
C GLU A 219 -12.21 -14.82 -6.90
N ASN A 220 -11.43 -15.20 -5.89
CA ASN A 220 -11.76 -14.92 -4.49
C ASN A 220 -11.79 -13.42 -4.17
N PHE A 221 -11.16 -12.55 -4.97
CA PHE A 221 -11.24 -11.10 -4.80
C PHE A 221 -12.52 -10.55 -5.45
N SER A 222 -13.65 -10.70 -4.75
CA SER A 222 -14.98 -10.36 -5.23
C SER A 222 -15.76 -9.52 -4.20
N PRO A 223 -16.62 -8.58 -4.63
CA PRO A 223 -17.48 -7.82 -3.71
C PRO A 223 -18.50 -8.70 -2.97
N THR A 224 -18.81 -9.89 -3.50
CA THR A 224 -19.74 -10.84 -2.88
C THR A 224 -19.09 -11.72 -1.80
N VAL A 225 -17.76 -11.73 -1.71
CA VAL A 225 -17.03 -12.52 -0.71
C VAL A 225 -16.93 -11.72 0.59
N ASN A 226 -17.41 -12.29 1.69
CA ASN A 226 -17.54 -11.60 2.98
C ASN A 226 -16.22 -11.00 3.49
N SER A 227 -15.08 -11.69 3.30
CA SER A 227 -13.76 -11.18 3.72
C SER A 227 -13.31 -9.95 2.94
N TRP A 228 -13.83 -9.74 1.74
CA TRP A 228 -13.48 -8.63 0.85
C TRP A 228 -14.52 -7.51 0.81
N ARG A 229 -15.73 -7.74 1.34
CA ARG A 229 -16.84 -6.78 1.25
C ARG A 229 -16.47 -5.38 1.75
N ARG A 230 -15.91 -5.26 2.96
CA ARG A 230 -15.46 -3.96 3.50
C ARG A 230 -14.34 -3.32 2.67
N SER A 231 -13.46 -4.12 2.09
CA SER A 231 -12.39 -3.62 1.22
C SER A 231 -12.98 -3.03 -0.06
N PHE A 232 -13.96 -3.69 -0.67
CA PHE A 232 -14.68 -3.16 -1.82
C PHE A 232 -15.51 -1.91 -1.48
N GLU A 233 -16.15 -1.85 -0.31
CA GLU A 233 -16.81 -0.62 0.16
C GLU A 233 -15.84 0.57 0.18
N ARG A 234 -14.61 0.36 0.71
CA ARG A 234 -13.54 1.36 0.71
C ARG A 234 -13.01 1.70 -0.68
N LEU A 235 -13.01 0.75 -1.63
CA LEU A 235 -12.68 1.06 -3.03
C LEU A 235 -13.76 1.94 -3.65
N GLN A 236 -15.05 1.68 -3.38
CA GLN A 236 -16.16 2.47 -3.90
C GLN A 236 -16.20 3.91 -3.38
N GLU A 237 -15.65 4.18 -2.20
CA GLU A 237 -15.45 5.56 -1.70
C GLU A 237 -14.54 6.39 -2.62
N GLN A 238 -13.69 5.73 -3.42
CA GLN A 238 -12.73 6.37 -4.32
C GLN A 238 -13.07 6.18 -5.79
N GLY A 239 -13.58 5.02 -6.17
CA GLY A 239 -13.93 4.65 -7.52
C GLY A 239 -14.96 3.53 -7.54
N ARG A 240 -16.11 3.79 -8.15
CA ARG A 240 -17.22 2.84 -8.26
C ARG A 240 -16.85 1.64 -9.13
N LEU A 241 -17.26 0.46 -8.69
CA LEU A 241 -17.17 -0.75 -9.50
C LEU A 241 -18.29 -0.72 -10.56
N VAL A 242 -17.93 -0.72 -11.85
CA VAL A 242 -18.90 -0.64 -12.95
C VAL A 242 -19.11 -1.96 -13.68
N PHE A 243 -18.16 -2.89 -13.54
CA PHE A 243 -18.27 -4.23 -14.13
C PHE A 243 -17.41 -5.22 -13.35
N THR A 244 -17.90 -6.45 -13.21
CA THR A 244 -17.10 -7.56 -12.70
C THR A 244 -17.57 -8.89 -13.29
N ALA A 245 -16.65 -9.73 -13.73
CA ALA A 245 -16.95 -11.04 -14.33
C ALA A 245 -16.02 -12.12 -13.80
N SER A 246 -16.61 -13.18 -13.25
CA SER A 246 -15.96 -14.43 -12.85
C SER A 246 -15.59 -15.24 -14.08
N LEU A 247 -14.41 -15.86 -14.09
CA LEU A 247 -13.92 -16.68 -15.20
C LEU A 247 -13.83 -18.14 -14.79
N ALA A 248 -14.23 -19.04 -15.68
CA ALA A 248 -14.01 -20.47 -15.50
C ALA A 248 -12.50 -20.80 -15.38
N ARG A 249 -12.18 -21.99 -14.84
CA ARG A 249 -10.79 -22.46 -14.75
C ARG A 249 -10.14 -22.55 -16.12
N GLY A 250 -8.86 -22.20 -16.19
CA GLY A 250 -7.99 -22.54 -17.33
C GLY A 250 -7.56 -21.37 -18.22
N PHE A 251 -8.02 -20.14 -17.95
CA PHE A 251 -7.62 -18.96 -18.74
C PHE A 251 -6.11 -18.68 -18.72
N PHE A 252 -5.42 -19.10 -17.65
CA PHE A 252 -3.97 -19.01 -17.52
C PHE A 252 -3.25 -20.37 -17.60
N ALA A 253 -3.95 -21.45 -17.98
CA ALA A 253 -3.40 -22.81 -17.89
C ALA A 253 -2.10 -22.98 -18.70
N ARG A 254 -2.02 -22.31 -19.86
CA ARG A 254 -0.83 -22.32 -20.72
C ARG A 254 0.31 -21.44 -20.22
N HIS A 255 0.01 -20.51 -19.32
CA HIS A 255 0.97 -19.67 -18.59
C HIS A 255 1.26 -20.24 -17.20
N GLY A 256 1.05 -21.55 -17.03
CA GLY A 256 1.53 -22.28 -15.86
C GLY A 256 0.67 -22.14 -14.60
N THR A 257 -0.56 -21.61 -14.66
CA THR A 257 -1.45 -21.56 -13.49
C THR A 257 -2.91 -21.88 -13.83
N SER A 258 -3.59 -22.61 -12.94
CA SER A 258 -5.02 -22.93 -13.04
C SER A 258 -5.87 -22.09 -12.09
N VAL A 259 -5.32 -21.00 -11.56
CA VAL A 259 -6.02 -20.12 -10.63
C VAL A 259 -7.25 -19.51 -11.32
N GLU A 260 -8.40 -19.69 -10.69
CA GLU A 260 -9.65 -19.03 -11.09
C GLU A 260 -9.46 -17.52 -11.00
N SER A 261 -9.88 -16.82 -12.05
CA SER A 261 -9.57 -15.41 -12.25
C SER A 261 -10.85 -14.61 -12.48
N ARG A 262 -10.73 -13.30 -12.36
CA ARG A 262 -11.81 -12.33 -12.49
C ARG A 262 -11.33 -11.10 -13.23
N LEU A 263 -12.19 -10.51 -14.04
CA LEU A 263 -11.98 -9.17 -14.61
C LEU A 263 -12.89 -8.18 -13.87
N SER A 264 -12.33 -7.11 -13.33
CA SER A 264 -13.08 -6.03 -12.67
C SER A 264 -12.71 -4.67 -13.25
N VAL A 265 -13.72 -3.80 -13.40
CA VAL A 265 -13.55 -2.44 -13.93
C VAL A 265 -14.11 -1.43 -12.95
N PHE A 266 -13.30 -0.42 -12.65
CA PHE A 266 -13.63 0.69 -11.77
C PHE A 266 -13.52 2.01 -12.54
N ASP A 267 -14.49 2.90 -12.37
CA ASP A 267 -14.36 4.29 -12.79
C ASP A 267 -13.95 5.12 -11.56
N LYS A 268 -13.02 6.05 -11.71
CA LYS A 268 -12.53 6.95 -10.65
C LYS A 268 -13.54 8.07 -10.37
N THR A 269 -14.71 7.64 -9.91
CA THR A 269 -15.82 8.46 -9.42
C THR A 269 -16.37 7.75 -8.19
N PRO A 270 -16.42 8.40 -7.00
CA PRO A 270 -16.99 7.79 -5.81
C PRO A 270 -18.42 7.28 -6.05
N SER A 271 -18.75 6.13 -5.49
CA SER A 271 -20.13 5.62 -5.49
C SER A 271 -20.99 6.44 -4.54
N GLU A 272 -22.22 6.76 -4.95
CA GLU A 272 -23.21 7.41 -4.08
C GLU A 272 -23.58 6.52 -2.90
N ASN A 273 -23.62 5.20 -3.12
CA ASN A 273 -23.83 4.20 -2.09
C ASN A 273 -22.69 3.16 -2.11
N PRO A 274 -21.65 3.34 -1.26
CA PRO A 274 -20.50 2.44 -1.22
C PRO A 274 -20.82 0.97 -0.86
N LYS A 275 -22.03 0.67 -0.35
CA LYS A 275 -22.44 -0.69 0.05
C LYS A 275 -23.18 -1.46 -1.05
N GLU A 276 -23.56 -0.78 -2.13
CA GLU A 276 -24.25 -1.38 -3.27
C GLU A 276 -23.26 -1.61 -4.41
N PHE A 277 -23.29 -2.82 -4.98
CA PHE A 277 -22.39 -3.25 -6.04
C PHE A 277 -23.18 -3.69 -7.26
N VAL A 278 -22.62 -3.50 -8.45
CA VAL A 278 -23.15 -4.08 -9.68
C VAL A 278 -23.23 -5.60 -9.57
N ALA A 279 -24.26 -6.20 -10.18
CA ALA A 279 -24.32 -7.64 -10.32
C ALA A 279 -23.14 -8.13 -11.16
N GLY A 280 -22.44 -9.16 -10.69
CA GLY A 280 -21.34 -9.77 -11.43
C GLY A 280 -21.85 -10.74 -12.50
N PHE A 281 -21.04 -10.95 -13.54
CA PHE A 281 -21.27 -11.95 -14.56
C PHE A 281 -20.46 -13.22 -14.30
N GLY A 282 -20.89 -14.32 -14.93
CA GLY A 282 -20.13 -15.58 -14.98
C GLY A 282 -20.60 -16.67 -14.00
N PRO A 283 -19.85 -17.79 -13.93
CA PRO A 283 -18.53 -17.99 -14.53
C PRO A 283 -18.58 -17.99 -16.07
N VAL A 284 -17.79 -17.12 -16.69
CA VAL A 284 -17.68 -16.99 -18.14
C VAL A 284 -16.83 -18.15 -18.67
N ALA A 285 -17.31 -18.85 -19.70
CA ALA A 285 -16.68 -20.06 -20.19
C ALA A 285 -15.43 -19.78 -21.04
N ASP A 286 -15.46 -18.73 -21.86
CA ASP A 286 -14.34 -18.37 -22.72
C ASP A 286 -14.21 -16.86 -23.01
N LEU A 287 -13.07 -16.45 -23.59
CA LEU A 287 -12.78 -15.03 -23.88
C LEU A 287 -13.68 -14.39 -24.94
N SER A 288 -14.32 -15.17 -25.82
CA SER A 288 -15.29 -14.64 -26.79
C SER A 288 -16.59 -14.23 -26.08
N GLU A 289 -17.05 -15.05 -25.13
CA GLU A 289 -18.18 -14.71 -24.26
C GLU A 289 -17.84 -13.48 -23.39
N LEU A 290 -16.65 -13.44 -22.79
CA LEU A 290 -16.20 -12.30 -21.99
C LEU A 290 -16.17 -11.02 -22.82
N LEU A 291 -15.64 -11.08 -24.05
CA LEU A 291 -15.59 -9.93 -24.95
C LEU A 291 -16.99 -9.41 -25.27
N ALA A 292 -17.94 -10.29 -25.55
CA ALA A 292 -19.32 -9.90 -25.83
C ALA A 292 -19.99 -9.23 -24.61
N GLN A 293 -19.73 -9.72 -23.39
CA GLN A 293 -20.21 -9.08 -22.15
C GLN A 293 -19.55 -7.72 -21.95
N VAL A 294 -18.22 -7.62 -22.11
CA VAL A 294 -17.46 -6.37 -22.01
C VAL A 294 -18.02 -5.30 -22.95
N GLN A 295 -18.30 -5.65 -24.21
CA GLN A 295 -18.81 -4.70 -25.20
C GLN A 295 -20.25 -4.25 -24.93
N ARG A 296 -21.06 -5.08 -24.26
CA ARG A 296 -22.47 -4.82 -24.02
C ARG A 296 -22.72 -4.07 -22.71
N GLU A 297 -21.97 -4.43 -21.66
CA GLU A 297 -22.31 -4.07 -20.27
C GLU A 297 -21.44 -2.93 -19.74
N ILE A 298 -20.22 -2.73 -20.27
CA ILE A 298 -19.33 -1.70 -19.76
C ILE A 298 -19.72 -0.34 -20.36
N PRO A 299 -20.05 0.66 -19.53
CA PRO A 299 -20.40 1.98 -20.04
C PRO A 299 -19.18 2.65 -20.69
N PRO A 300 -19.40 3.55 -21.69
CA PRO A 300 -18.32 4.34 -22.26
C PRO A 300 -17.51 5.06 -21.18
N CYS A 301 -16.18 5.08 -21.33
CA CYS A 301 -15.34 5.84 -20.41
C CYS A 301 -15.65 7.33 -20.53
N ALA A 302 -15.73 8.05 -19.41
CA ALA A 302 -15.84 9.50 -19.42
C ALA A 302 -14.60 10.07 -20.12
N SER A 303 -14.75 10.52 -21.37
CA SER A 303 -13.60 10.77 -22.25
C SER A 303 -12.82 12.03 -21.84
N LEU A 304 -11.55 12.08 -22.24
CA LEU A 304 -10.71 13.30 -22.24
C LEU A 304 -11.45 14.51 -22.85
N ALA A 305 -12.28 14.30 -23.87
CA ALA A 305 -13.00 15.37 -24.58
C ALA A 305 -14.25 15.87 -23.81
N ALA A 306 -14.90 15.01 -23.01
CA ALA A 306 -16.00 15.43 -22.14
C ALA A 306 -15.51 16.27 -20.95
N ALA A 307 -14.25 16.08 -20.53
CA ALA A 307 -13.61 16.89 -19.49
C ALA A 307 -13.28 18.32 -19.94
N VAL A 308 -13.15 18.57 -21.26
CA VAL A 308 -12.99 19.94 -21.81
C VAL A 308 -14.29 20.76 -21.67
N GLY A 309 -15.43 20.11 -21.45
CA GLY A 309 -16.73 20.72 -21.17
C GLY A 309 -16.98 21.06 -19.70
N TYR A 310 -16.13 20.60 -18.77
CA TYR A 310 -16.09 21.18 -17.43
C TYR A 310 -15.35 22.50 -17.54
N SER A 311 -16.11 23.55 -17.87
CA SER A 311 -15.64 24.92 -17.75
C SER A 311 -14.98 25.10 -16.39
N ASP A 312 -13.77 25.63 -16.41
CA ASP A 312 -13.08 26.27 -15.30
C ASP A 312 -13.85 27.55 -14.89
N LYS A 313 -15.12 27.38 -14.52
CA LYS A 313 -15.96 28.43 -13.94
C LYS A 313 -16.44 27.95 -12.57
N PRO A 314 -16.13 28.69 -11.50
CA PRO A 314 -16.51 28.30 -10.15
C PRO A 314 -18.03 28.23 -10.05
N ILE A 315 -18.56 27.10 -9.60
CA ILE A 315 -19.96 27.01 -9.16
C ILE A 315 -20.08 27.86 -7.89
N GLN A 316 -20.60 29.08 -8.03
CA GLN A 316 -21.17 29.83 -6.92
C GLN A 316 -22.60 29.35 -6.69
N VAL A 317 -22.78 28.42 -5.74
CA VAL A 317 -24.02 28.32 -4.97
C VAL A 317 -23.61 28.02 -3.54
N GLY A 318 -23.82 29.00 -2.66
CA GLY A 318 -23.37 28.94 -1.28
C GLY A 318 -24.28 28.10 -0.39
N VAL A 319 -23.68 27.11 0.28
CA VAL A 319 -23.95 26.78 1.69
C VAL A 319 -22.64 26.30 2.32
N ARG A 320 -22.35 26.80 3.53
CA ARG A 320 -21.10 26.73 4.29
C ARG A 320 -20.47 25.33 4.38
N SER A 321 -19.23 25.19 3.88
CA SER A 321 -18.34 24.08 4.19
C SER A 321 -16.94 24.62 4.54
N THR A 322 -16.47 24.29 5.74
CA THR A 322 -15.22 24.73 6.35
C THR A 322 -14.07 23.75 6.06
N ALA A 323 -13.61 23.71 4.81
CA ALA A 323 -12.40 22.98 4.44
C ALA A 323 -11.28 23.96 4.03
N LYS A 324 -10.20 24.01 4.80
CA LYS A 324 -9.01 24.83 4.52
C LYS A 324 -8.18 24.19 3.39
N ARG A 325 -7.75 25.03 2.44
CA ARG A 325 -6.84 24.71 1.34
C ARG A 325 -5.45 24.32 1.86
N PHE A 326 -4.87 23.26 1.31
CA PHE A 326 -3.44 22.96 1.43
C PHE A 326 -2.69 23.65 0.28
N THR A 327 -1.68 24.46 0.62
CA THR A 327 -0.70 25.02 -0.33
C THR A 327 0.45 24.03 -0.53
N PRO A 328 0.92 23.81 -1.76
CA PRO A 328 2.10 22.99 -2.02
C PRO A 328 3.38 23.79 -1.70
N ILE A 329 4.37 23.12 -1.13
CA ILE A 329 5.76 23.57 -1.15
C ILE A 329 6.58 22.35 -1.58
N ILE A 330 7.36 22.49 -2.65
CA ILE A 330 8.80 22.13 -2.76
C ILE A 330 9.19 21.94 -4.24
N GLU A 331 10.22 22.71 -4.64
CA GLU A 331 11.02 22.57 -5.88
C GLU A 331 12.00 21.37 -5.82
N PRO A 332 12.47 20.85 -6.97
CA PRO A 332 13.16 19.57 -7.07
C PRO A 332 14.67 19.66 -6.86
N ARG A 333 15.31 18.65 -6.25
CA ARG A 333 16.69 18.23 -6.59
C ARG A 333 17.09 16.83 -6.12
N ARG A 334 17.76 16.12 -7.05
CA ARG A 334 18.42 14.81 -6.93
C ARG A 334 19.63 14.83 -5.98
N ALA A 335 19.73 13.79 -5.13
CA ALA A 335 20.92 13.00 -4.74
C ALA A 335 20.75 12.44 -3.31
N ALA A 336 21.29 11.23 -3.06
CA ALA A 336 21.08 10.37 -1.88
C ALA A 336 21.27 11.04 -0.49
N PRO A 337 20.59 10.55 0.58
CA PRO A 337 20.50 11.29 1.83
C PRO A 337 21.76 11.11 2.70
N ARG A 338 22.47 12.21 2.97
CA ARG A 338 23.17 12.41 4.25
C ARG A 338 22.24 13.22 5.14
N LEU A 339 21.97 12.72 6.35
CA LEU A 339 21.16 13.41 7.36
C LEU A 339 21.87 14.71 7.78
N ALA A 340 21.50 15.82 7.14
CA ALA A 340 21.82 17.17 7.55
C ALA A 340 20.51 17.88 7.90
N PHE A 341 20.31 18.15 9.19
CA PHE A 341 19.22 19.00 9.66
C PHE A 341 19.42 20.41 9.09
N ALA A 342 18.63 20.79 8.08
CA ALA A 342 18.63 22.14 7.53
C ALA A 342 17.46 22.95 8.08
N GLU A 343 17.83 23.96 8.87
CA GLU A 343 17.14 25.19 9.26
C GLU A 343 16.10 25.66 8.22
N SER A 344 14.84 25.25 8.37
CA SER A 344 13.73 25.81 7.57
C SER A 344 12.39 25.79 8.31
N ALA A 345 12.41 25.83 9.65
CA ALA A 345 11.22 25.95 10.50
C ALA A 345 10.96 27.42 10.93
N HIS A 346 11.18 28.39 10.04
CA HIS A 346 10.92 29.80 10.30
C HIS A 346 10.05 30.41 9.22
N ARG A 347 8.74 30.09 9.21
CA ARG A 347 7.78 30.95 8.50
C ARG A 347 6.31 30.87 8.94
N ASN A 348 5.99 30.22 10.05
CA ASN A 348 4.69 30.37 10.73
C ASN A 348 4.86 30.29 12.25
N ALA A 349 5.73 31.15 12.81
CA ALA A 349 5.70 31.42 14.23
C ALA A 349 4.63 32.48 14.47
N VAL A 350 3.45 32.05 14.94
CA VAL A 350 2.63 32.92 15.80
C VAL A 350 3.57 33.46 16.86
N ALA A 351 3.61 34.78 17.06
CA ALA A 351 4.47 35.44 18.03
C ALA A 351 4.46 34.65 19.35
N LEU A 352 5.54 33.91 19.60
CA LEU A 352 5.75 33.27 20.88
C LEU A 352 5.83 34.41 21.91
N PRO A 353 5.12 34.33 23.03
CA PRO A 353 5.36 35.26 24.12
C PRO A 353 6.86 35.24 24.44
N SER A 354 7.45 36.43 24.64
CA SER A 354 8.86 36.66 24.95
C SER A 354 9.44 35.58 25.85
N PRO A 355 10.73 35.19 25.68
CA PRO A 355 11.32 34.06 26.38
C PRO A 355 11.06 34.22 27.88
N SER A 356 10.24 33.32 28.40
CA SER A 356 10.11 33.12 29.83
C SER A 356 11.53 32.89 30.38
N PRO A 357 11.84 33.36 31.60
CA PRO A 357 13.14 33.06 32.23
C PRO A 357 13.42 31.56 32.07
N ARG A 358 14.65 31.21 31.65
CA ARG A 358 15.08 29.83 31.38
C ARG A 358 14.41 28.92 32.40
N ALA A 359 13.44 28.12 31.94
CA ALA A 359 12.66 27.33 32.87
C ALA A 359 13.62 26.39 33.59
N GLU A 360 13.67 26.47 34.92
CA GLU A 360 14.52 25.62 35.74
C GLU A 360 14.14 24.17 35.46
N ILE A 361 15.02 23.42 34.80
CA ILE A 361 14.82 22.00 34.52
C ILE A 361 15.31 21.26 35.76
N VAL A 362 14.42 20.46 36.34
CA VAL A 362 14.71 19.64 37.51
C VAL A 362 14.63 18.17 37.12
N GLU A 363 15.51 17.36 37.70
CA GLU A 363 15.28 15.93 37.77
C GLU A 363 14.20 15.69 38.83
N LEU A 364 13.04 15.19 38.41
CA LEU A 364 11.89 15.05 39.28
C LEU A 364 12.16 14.01 40.35
N ALA A 365 12.35 14.46 41.59
CA ALA A 365 12.44 13.58 42.75
C ALA A 365 11.06 12.99 43.06
N CYS A 366 11.00 11.67 43.24
CA CYS A 366 9.85 11.00 43.80
C CYS A 366 10.28 10.01 44.89
N GLU A 367 9.52 9.98 45.97
CA GLU A 367 9.74 9.06 47.09
C GLU A 367 8.82 7.85 46.94
N CYS A 368 9.36 6.65 47.13
CA CYS A 368 8.54 5.45 47.09
C CYS A 368 7.70 5.36 48.37
N ARG A 369 6.41 5.05 48.23
CA ARG A 369 5.52 4.79 49.35
C ARG A 369 5.30 3.29 49.50
N ASP A 370 5.27 2.81 50.73
CA ASP A 370 4.76 1.48 51.03
C ASP A 370 3.25 1.54 50.97
N TRP A 371 2.68 0.91 49.95
CA TRP A 371 1.24 0.81 49.82
C TRP A 371 0.69 -0.08 50.93
N LYS A 372 -0.33 0.44 51.63
CA LYS A 372 -1.16 -0.33 52.55
C LYS A 372 -2.57 -0.40 51.95
N ALA A 373 -3.16 -1.59 51.99
CA ALA A 373 -4.56 -1.74 51.63
C ALA A 373 -5.42 -0.80 52.50
N PRO A 374 -6.52 -0.23 51.96
CA PRO A 374 -7.42 0.61 52.74
C PRO A 374 -7.88 -0.12 54.02
N GLU A 375 -7.81 0.55 55.17
CA GLU A 375 -8.29 0.01 56.44
C GLU A 375 -9.81 -0.25 56.33
N GLY A 376 -10.21 -1.52 56.40
CA GLY A 376 -11.62 -1.93 56.33
C GLY A 376 -11.92 -3.15 55.47
N GLY A 377 -10.99 -3.62 54.62
CA GLY A 377 -11.11 -4.89 53.87
C GLY A 377 -12.27 -4.98 52.86
N ALA A 378 -13.21 -4.03 52.89
CA ALA A 378 -14.26 -3.88 51.90
C ALA A 378 -13.74 -2.93 50.82
N LEU A 379 -13.36 -3.50 49.66
CA LEU A 379 -13.61 -2.79 48.41
C LEU A 379 -15.07 -2.33 48.47
N SER A 380 -15.36 -1.07 48.16
CA SER A 380 -16.75 -0.64 48.13
C SER A 380 -17.51 -1.59 47.20
N ALA A 381 -18.78 -1.91 47.47
CA ALA A 381 -19.56 -2.79 46.60
C ALA A 381 -19.75 -2.23 45.15
N GLY A 382 -19.11 -1.11 44.82
CA GLY A 382 -19.07 -0.49 43.50
C GLY A 382 -18.03 -1.11 42.57
N LEU A 383 -18.28 -1.01 41.27
CA LEU A 383 -17.39 -1.51 40.21
C LEU A 383 -16.10 -0.68 40.06
N TYR A 384 -16.08 0.55 40.57
CA TYR A 384 -15.01 1.52 40.41
C TYR A 384 -14.64 2.19 41.73
N GLU A 385 -13.34 2.40 41.92
CA GLU A 385 -12.73 3.09 43.05
C GLU A 385 -12.04 4.38 42.57
N PRO A 386 -12.01 5.46 43.38
CA PRO A 386 -11.23 6.64 43.07
C PRO A 386 -9.75 6.30 42.83
N TYR A 387 -9.18 6.82 41.76
CA TYR A 387 -7.77 6.66 41.45
C TYR A 387 -6.93 7.73 42.16
N ALA A 388 -5.85 7.29 42.80
CA ALA A 388 -4.81 8.14 43.35
C ALA A 388 -3.46 7.47 43.11
N VAL A 389 -2.38 8.25 43.04
CA VAL A 389 -1.02 7.72 42.91
C VAL A 389 -0.65 6.92 44.16
N GLN A 390 -0.37 5.62 44.00
CA GLN A 390 -0.28 4.67 45.11
C GLN A 390 1.16 4.39 45.56
N SER A 391 2.09 4.28 44.62
CA SER A 391 3.45 3.76 44.88
C SER A 391 4.50 4.84 45.06
N ILE A 392 4.17 6.09 44.73
CA ILE A 392 5.10 7.21 44.76
C ILE A 392 4.47 8.48 45.33
N SER A 393 5.31 9.33 45.92
CA SER A 393 5.03 10.72 46.29
C SER A 393 5.83 11.62 45.38
N ILE A 394 5.19 12.62 44.77
CA ILE A 394 5.87 13.59 43.91
C ILE A 394 5.71 14.96 44.56
N ASP A 395 6.83 15.56 44.99
CA ASP A 395 6.79 16.87 45.63
C ASP A 395 6.31 17.96 44.66
N GLY A 396 5.49 18.87 45.16
CA GLY A 396 4.89 19.95 44.37
C GLY A 396 3.81 19.53 43.35
N ALA A 397 3.57 18.23 43.13
CA ALA A 397 2.56 17.75 42.20
C ALA A 397 1.13 18.13 42.62
N LYS A 398 0.28 18.44 41.64
CA LYS A 398 -1.13 18.78 41.86
C LYS A 398 -2.03 17.60 41.52
N PRO A 399 -3.14 17.39 42.26
CA PRO A 399 -4.13 16.37 41.91
C PRO A 399 -4.66 16.53 40.49
N HIS A 400 -5.02 15.42 39.85
CA HIS A 400 -5.66 15.46 38.55
C HIS A 400 -6.98 16.27 38.60
N PRO A 401 -7.23 17.20 37.66
CA PRO A 401 -8.38 18.12 37.72
C PRO A 401 -9.75 17.43 37.57
N THR A 402 -9.76 16.24 36.96
CA THR A 402 -10.93 15.36 36.89
C THR A 402 -10.77 14.23 37.87
N THR A 403 -11.85 13.86 38.58
CA THR A 403 -11.89 12.64 39.41
C THR A 403 -11.67 11.42 38.53
N LEU A 404 -10.48 10.82 38.63
CA LEU A 404 -10.14 9.58 37.96
C LEU A 404 -10.65 8.40 38.78
N VAL A 405 -11.01 7.31 38.10
CA VAL A 405 -11.44 6.06 38.71
C VAL A 405 -10.71 4.88 38.10
N GLN A 406 -10.56 3.82 38.87
CA GLN A 406 -9.99 2.54 38.46
C GLN A 406 -10.92 1.41 38.89
N SER A 407 -10.76 0.20 38.33
CA SER A 407 -11.55 -0.94 38.80
C SER A 407 -11.11 -1.34 40.22
N ALA A 408 -12.02 -1.95 40.97
CA ALA A 408 -11.71 -2.48 42.30
C ALA A 408 -10.52 -3.48 42.28
N ALA A 409 -10.36 -4.23 41.18
CA ALA A 409 -9.25 -5.15 40.97
C ALA A 409 -7.90 -4.45 40.72
N MET A 410 -7.89 -3.29 40.07
CA MET A 410 -6.67 -2.47 39.94
C MET A 410 -6.32 -1.78 41.26
N ALA A 411 -7.34 -1.38 42.04
CA ALA A 411 -7.13 -0.74 43.33
C ALA A 411 -6.54 -1.66 44.40
N SER A 412 -6.62 -2.99 44.24
CA SER A 412 -6.16 -3.97 45.21
C SER A 412 -4.65 -4.26 45.16
N VAL A 413 -3.94 -3.76 44.15
CA VAL A 413 -2.50 -3.96 43.97
C VAL A 413 -1.85 -2.67 43.48
N ALA A 414 -0.84 -2.20 44.22
CA ALA A 414 -0.09 -1.02 43.81
C ALA A 414 0.89 -1.29 42.66
N PRO A 415 1.13 -0.33 41.76
CA PRO A 415 2.17 -0.41 40.75
C PRO A 415 3.58 -0.67 41.33
N PRO A 416 4.52 -1.26 40.58
CA PRO A 416 5.89 -1.48 41.06
C PRO A 416 6.59 -0.15 41.36
N LYS A 417 7.49 -0.10 42.34
CA LYS A 417 8.22 1.13 42.69
C LYS A 417 9.23 1.51 41.58
N PRO A 418 9.12 2.69 40.93
CA PRO A 418 9.98 3.05 39.82
C PRO A 418 11.31 3.69 40.29
N SER A 419 12.38 3.43 39.55
CA SER A 419 13.71 3.99 39.73
C SER A 419 13.97 5.21 38.82
N TYR A 420 13.25 5.33 37.72
CA TYR A 420 13.39 6.38 36.73
C TYR A 420 13.01 7.75 37.30
N ARG A 421 13.76 8.78 36.91
CA ARG A 421 13.52 10.18 37.28
C ARG A 421 13.48 11.04 36.00
N PRO A 422 12.32 11.57 35.60
CA PRO A 422 12.22 12.39 34.38
C PRO A 422 12.82 13.77 34.59
N HIS A 423 13.32 14.38 33.51
CA HIS A 423 13.76 15.77 33.50
C HIS A 423 12.62 16.64 32.97
N LEU A 424 12.08 17.52 33.82
CA LEU A 424 10.95 18.37 33.46
C LEU A 424 11.19 19.80 33.98
N PRO A 425 10.63 20.83 33.33
CA PRO A 425 10.65 22.17 33.89
C PRO A 425 9.86 22.20 35.20
N LYS A 426 10.41 22.79 36.26
CA LYS A 426 9.78 22.91 37.59
C LYS A 426 8.36 23.48 37.52
N SER A 427 8.16 24.48 36.65
CA SER A 427 6.85 25.09 36.40
C SER A 427 5.79 24.12 35.85
N VAL A 428 6.17 23.01 35.21
CA VAL A 428 5.20 22.00 34.72
C VAL A 428 4.57 21.23 35.89
N ILE A 429 5.35 21.03 36.95
CA ILE A 429 4.97 20.29 38.15
C ILE A 429 4.15 21.21 39.07
N GLU A 430 4.74 22.34 39.50
CA GLU A 430 4.15 23.23 40.50
C GLU A 430 2.84 23.87 40.04
N SER A 431 2.73 24.16 38.72
CA SER A 431 1.52 24.73 38.15
C SER A 431 0.46 23.68 37.81
N GLY A 432 0.72 22.39 38.02
CA GLY A 432 -0.19 21.30 37.67
C GLY A 432 -0.47 21.17 36.16
N ARG A 433 0.46 21.59 35.28
CA ARG A 433 0.32 21.39 33.83
C ARG A 433 0.30 19.90 33.49
N LEU A 434 1.11 19.13 34.21
CA LEU A 434 0.93 17.69 34.38
C LEU A 434 0.47 17.46 35.82
N SER A 435 -0.61 16.71 35.99
CA SER A 435 -1.05 16.29 37.31
C SER A 435 -0.19 15.15 37.86
N ASP A 436 -0.35 14.83 39.13
CA ASP A 436 0.20 13.65 39.79
C ASP A 436 0.06 12.34 38.97
N ALA A 437 -1.14 11.99 38.53
CA ALA A 437 -1.41 10.81 37.72
C ALA A 437 -0.69 10.86 36.35
N GLN A 438 -0.61 12.04 35.73
CA GLN A 438 0.08 12.20 34.45
C GLN A 438 1.60 12.13 34.60
N LEU A 439 2.14 12.67 35.70
CA LEU A 439 3.55 12.56 36.06
C LEU A 439 3.94 11.12 36.37
N GLU A 440 3.07 10.36 37.06
CA GLU A 440 3.25 8.92 37.27
C GLU A 440 3.37 8.17 35.95
N SER A 441 2.53 8.47 34.94
CA SER A 441 2.66 7.88 33.60
C SER A 441 4.00 8.22 32.93
N VAL A 442 4.49 9.45 33.06
CA VAL A 442 5.79 9.86 32.51
C VAL A 442 6.94 9.09 33.17
N ILE A 443 6.86 8.88 34.49
CA ILE A 443 7.85 8.11 35.25
C ILE A 443 7.88 6.66 34.77
N TYR A 444 6.73 5.98 34.72
CA TYR A 444 6.66 4.57 34.28
C TYR A 444 6.99 4.37 32.81
N ALA A 445 6.61 5.32 31.94
CA ALA A 445 7.03 5.28 30.55
C ALA A 445 8.56 5.39 30.44
N GLY A 446 9.16 6.29 31.21
CA GLY A 446 10.61 6.42 31.29
C GLY A 446 11.33 5.18 31.83
N GLU A 447 10.76 4.54 32.86
CA GLU A 447 11.24 3.25 33.39
C GLU A 447 11.26 2.20 32.28
N ALA A 448 10.12 2.00 31.59
CA ALA A 448 10.03 1.04 30.49
C ALA A 448 11.04 1.36 29.37
N HIS A 449 11.14 2.62 28.95
CA HIS A 449 12.02 3.04 27.85
C HIS A 449 13.52 2.97 28.20
N SER A 450 13.87 2.81 29.48
CA SER A 450 15.24 2.63 29.96
C SER A 450 15.70 1.18 29.82
N ASP A 451 14.76 0.25 29.69
CA ASP A 451 15.01 -1.18 29.51
C ASP A 451 14.87 -1.64 28.05
N LEU A 452 15.51 -2.79 27.77
CA LEU A 452 15.33 -3.52 26.53
C LEU A 452 14.24 -4.58 26.68
N LEU A 453 13.49 -4.78 25.60
CA LEU A 453 12.60 -5.93 25.45
C LEU A 453 13.44 -7.20 25.50
N ALA A 454 12.92 -8.25 26.13
CA ALA A 454 13.61 -9.52 26.23
C ALA A 454 13.74 -10.17 24.84
N GLY A 455 14.89 -10.79 24.59
CA GLY A 455 15.23 -11.42 23.31
C GLY A 455 15.98 -10.49 22.34
N ALA A 456 16.33 -11.07 21.19
CA ALA A 456 16.90 -10.39 20.05
C ALA A 456 16.04 -10.70 18.82
N PHE A 457 16.06 -9.82 17.83
CA PHE A 457 15.11 -9.84 16.72
C PHE A 457 15.81 -9.62 15.39
N LEU A 458 15.37 -10.32 14.35
CA LEU A 458 15.73 -10.02 12.98
C LEU A 458 14.68 -9.06 12.42
N VAL A 459 15.15 -8.04 11.70
CA VAL A 459 14.31 -7.05 11.03
C VAL A 459 14.65 -7.08 9.56
N THR A 460 13.62 -7.20 8.72
CA THR A 460 13.79 -7.13 7.27
C THR A 460 14.34 -5.78 6.86
N GLU A 461 15.06 -5.70 5.74
CA GLU A 461 15.61 -4.42 5.25
C GLU A 461 14.52 -3.37 4.98
N SER A 462 13.27 -3.80 4.76
CA SER A 462 12.07 -2.97 4.60
C SER A 462 11.48 -2.47 5.92
N PHE A 463 11.94 -2.94 7.08
CA PHE A 463 11.43 -2.61 8.42
C PHE A 463 9.95 -2.96 8.67
N ASP A 464 9.36 -3.86 7.88
CA ASP A 464 7.95 -4.24 7.96
C ASP A 464 7.71 -5.57 8.69
N THR A 465 8.74 -6.39 8.84
CA THR A 465 8.67 -7.70 9.47
C THR A 465 9.72 -7.83 10.56
N VAL A 466 9.29 -8.33 11.72
CA VAL A 466 10.15 -8.57 12.89
C VAL A 466 9.95 -10.02 13.34
N SER A 467 11.03 -10.78 13.47
CA SER A 467 11.01 -12.16 13.97
C SER A 467 12.02 -12.34 15.10
N VAL A 468 11.83 -13.37 15.93
CA VAL A 468 12.79 -13.71 16.99
C VAL A 468 14.08 -14.22 16.34
N ALA A 469 15.21 -13.66 16.74
CA ALA A 469 16.52 -14.08 16.27
C ALA A 469 17.00 -15.33 17.03
N PRO A 470 17.59 -16.32 16.32
CA PRO A 470 18.44 -17.33 16.95
C PRO A 470 19.61 -16.71 17.72
N ASP A 471 20.14 -17.43 18.70
CA ASP A 471 21.21 -16.94 19.59
C ASP A 471 22.51 -16.55 18.84
N ASP A 472 22.76 -17.12 17.66
CA ASP A 472 23.95 -16.93 16.83
C ASP A 472 23.74 -15.98 15.63
N ALA A 473 22.61 -15.29 15.56
CA ALA A 473 22.28 -14.46 14.41
C ALA A 473 23.08 -13.13 14.38
N GLU A 474 23.97 -12.98 13.40
CA GLU A 474 24.88 -11.83 13.26
C GLU A 474 24.18 -10.46 13.12
N LYS A 475 22.95 -10.43 12.57
CA LYS A 475 22.18 -9.19 12.31
C LYS A 475 21.05 -8.95 13.32
N ALA A 476 21.09 -9.60 14.48
CA ALA A 476 20.04 -9.43 15.48
C ALA A 476 20.08 -8.04 16.13
N VAL A 477 18.92 -7.43 16.32
CA VAL A 477 18.74 -6.16 17.02
C VAL A 477 17.92 -6.36 18.30
N ARG A 478 18.05 -5.42 19.24
CA ARG A 478 17.25 -5.39 20.47
C ARG A 478 16.37 -4.14 20.47
N PHE A 479 15.10 -4.32 20.80
CA PHE A 479 14.18 -3.20 20.95
C PHE A 479 14.16 -2.69 22.38
N ARG A 480 13.91 -1.40 22.56
CA ARG A 480 13.52 -0.84 23.87
C ARG A 480 12.11 -1.31 24.20
N ARG A 481 11.78 -1.45 25.49
CA ARG A 481 10.39 -1.75 25.86
C ARG A 481 9.50 -0.55 25.52
N GLY A 482 8.28 -0.83 25.09
CA GLY A 482 7.23 0.17 24.95
C GLY A 482 6.43 0.32 26.24
N TYR A 483 5.76 1.46 26.39
CA TYR A 483 4.81 1.70 27.47
C TYR A 483 3.38 1.73 26.91
N TYR A 484 2.52 0.85 27.42
CA TYR A 484 1.11 0.79 27.04
C TYR A 484 0.27 1.63 27.99
N LEU A 485 -0.37 2.68 27.46
CA LEU A 485 -1.24 3.58 28.20
C LEU A 485 -2.71 3.26 27.92
N GLY A 486 -3.35 2.53 28.83
CA GLY A 486 -4.73 2.04 28.70
C GLY A 486 -5.80 3.00 29.22
N ASP A 487 -5.45 4.26 29.54
CA ASP A 487 -6.36 5.19 30.22
C ASP A 487 -7.59 5.56 29.40
N GLY A 488 -8.71 5.73 30.10
CA GLY A 488 -9.98 6.17 29.53
C GLY A 488 -10.00 7.63 29.05
N THR A 489 -11.19 8.12 28.71
CA THR A 489 -11.41 9.55 28.43
C THR A 489 -11.19 10.36 29.71
N GLY A 490 -10.77 11.63 29.56
CA GLY A 490 -10.60 12.54 30.70
C GLY A 490 -9.23 12.48 31.41
N ALA A 491 -8.43 11.41 31.28
CA ALA A 491 -7.09 11.30 31.88
C ALA A 491 -6.02 12.20 31.23
N GLY A 492 -6.29 12.74 30.04
CA GLY A 492 -5.37 13.65 29.35
C GLY A 492 -4.20 12.96 28.66
N LYS A 493 -4.45 11.87 27.92
CA LYS A 493 -3.45 11.12 27.12
C LYS A 493 -2.50 11.98 26.30
N GLY A 494 -3.00 13.06 25.67
CA GLY A 494 -2.13 13.99 24.94
C GLY A 494 -1.09 14.66 25.83
N ARG A 495 -1.44 15.03 27.08
CA ARG A 495 -0.49 15.60 28.04
C ARG A 495 0.52 14.57 28.53
N GLN A 496 0.07 13.33 28.79
CA GLN A 496 0.97 12.23 29.16
C GLN A 496 2.01 11.97 28.06
N VAL A 497 1.57 11.83 26.80
CA VAL A 497 2.47 11.67 25.64
C VAL A 497 3.41 12.87 25.47
N ALA A 498 2.89 14.09 25.58
CA ALA A 498 3.72 15.30 25.50
C ALA A 498 4.76 15.36 26.63
N GLY A 499 4.42 14.93 27.85
CA GLY A 499 5.33 14.84 28.98
C GLY A 499 6.47 13.83 28.73
N VAL A 500 6.14 12.66 28.16
CA VAL A 500 7.14 11.66 27.76
C VAL A 500 8.07 12.21 26.69
N VAL A 501 7.53 12.86 25.65
CA VAL A 501 8.34 13.50 24.60
C VAL A 501 9.22 14.59 25.18
N LEU A 502 8.70 15.42 26.09
CA LEU A 502 9.44 16.51 26.73
C LEU A 502 10.58 15.98 27.60
N ASP A 503 10.37 14.94 28.41
CA ASP A 503 11.44 14.31 29.19
C ASP A 503 12.55 13.75 28.28
N ASN A 504 12.16 12.98 27.25
CA ASN A 504 13.10 12.45 26.26
C ASN A 504 13.89 13.57 25.58
N TRP A 505 13.19 14.64 25.19
CA TRP A 505 13.80 15.84 24.66
C TRP A 505 14.76 16.44 25.69
N LEU A 506 14.38 16.72 26.93
CA LEU A 506 15.30 17.33 27.89
C LEU A 506 16.54 16.45 28.19
N LYS A 507 16.43 15.12 28.03
CA LYS A 507 17.54 14.15 28.12
C LYS A 507 18.37 13.93 26.85
N GLY A 508 18.22 14.78 25.83
CA GLY A 508 19.05 14.72 24.61
C GLY A 508 18.43 13.97 23.42
N ARG A 509 17.33 13.23 23.61
CA ARG A 509 16.65 12.51 22.53
C ARG A 509 15.76 13.49 21.74
N ARG A 510 16.32 14.09 20.69
CA ARG A 510 15.72 15.19 19.89
C ARG A 510 14.80 14.73 18.75
N GLN A 511 14.55 13.44 18.61
CA GLN A 511 13.68 12.91 17.55
C GLN A 511 12.44 12.27 18.19
N ALA A 512 11.27 12.70 17.74
CA ALA A 512 9.99 12.16 18.15
C ALA A 512 9.02 12.15 16.97
N LEU A 513 8.23 11.09 16.85
CA LEU A 513 7.13 10.98 15.90
C LEU A 513 5.84 10.78 16.69
N TRP A 514 4.90 11.72 16.57
CA TRP A 514 3.57 11.60 17.15
C TRP A 514 2.58 11.25 16.04
N ILE A 515 2.01 10.05 16.12
CA ILE A 515 0.92 9.62 15.24
C ILE A 515 -0.36 9.58 16.07
N SER A 516 -1.36 10.37 15.67
CA SER A 516 -2.69 10.34 16.27
C SER A 516 -3.73 10.03 15.21
N LYS A 517 -4.59 9.05 15.47
CA LYS A 517 -5.78 8.76 14.68
C LYS A 517 -7.01 9.07 15.53
N SER A 518 -7.82 10.02 15.09
CA SER A 518 -9.18 10.14 15.60
C SER A 518 -10.05 9.23 14.75
N ASP A 519 -10.56 8.14 15.30
CA ASP A 519 -11.69 7.47 14.65
C ASP A 519 -12.86 8.45 14.69
N LYS A 520 -13.43 8.75 13.52
CA LYS A 520 -14.77 9.32 13.45
C LYS A 520 -15.71 8.19 13.85
N LEU A 521 -15.91 8.01 15.15
CA LEU A 521 -16.98 7.16 15.68
C LEU A 521 -18.33 7.73 15.26
#